data_AF-A0A8J4A5C3-F1
#
_entry.id   AF-A0A8J4A5C3-F1
#
_cell.length_a   1.000
_cell.length_b   1.000
_cell.length_c   1.000
_cell.angle_alpha   90.00
_cell.angle_beta   90.00
_cell.angle_gamma   90.00
#
_symmetry.space_group_name_H-M   'P 1'
#
loop_
_entity.id
_entity.type
_entity.pdbx_description
1 polymer ?
#
loop_
_entity_poly.entity_id
_entity_poly.type
_entity_poly.pdbx_seq_one_letter_code
_entity_poly.pdbx_strand_id
1 'polypeptide(L)'
;MVRALIQQGSPSSEVLAAMMAAAVSDHWLSMLQSPALTRYAEAAARAWESLPEQLNGGDRYDVVSAMVAAARDSALAEAGGGGPAIGLAERALTRLVLERTAPGPAEGPLRSAADVWRENRGPSPGDLAGSFLAETLRQMARHFFTRDAAEFTGSAAIPDVRALRALARSIGEAAAETAEPARPLLNRRGTSGWAEGVRIAVLAGGARKPPAP
;
A
#
# COMPACT_ATOMS: atom_id res chain seq x y z
N MET A 1 16.08 7.45 -15.82
CA MET A 1 15.81 6.06 -16.23
C MET A 1 14.31 5.76 -16.33
N VAL A 2 13.55 5.79 -15.22
CA VAL A 2 12.08 5.58 -15.21
C VAL A 2 11.35 6.44 -16.25
N ARG A 3 11.70 7.73 -16.32
CA ARG A 3 11.17 8.68 -17.31
C ARG A 3 11.32 8.21 -18.76
N ALA A 4 12.47 7.63 -19.12
CA ALA A 4 12.74 7.16 -20.48
C ALA A 4 11.92 5.90 -20.82
N LEU A 5 11.71 5.01 -19.85
CA LEU A 5 10.87 3.82 -20.02
C LEU A 5 9.40 4.19 -20.24
N ILE A 6 8.89 5.18 -19.50
CA ILE A 6 7.53 5.71 -19.71
C ILE A 6 7.39 6.32 -21.11
N GLN A 7 8.40 7.08 -21.57
CA GLN A 7 8.42 7.67 -22.92
C GLN A 7 8.38 6.62 -24.04
N GLN A 8 9.04 5.48 -23.83
CA GLN A 8 9.14 4.41 -24.82
C GLN A 8 7.91 3.49 -24.84
N GLY A 9 6.94 3.71 -23.94
CA GLY A 9 5.80 2.80 -23.79
C GLY A 9 6.21 1.44 -23.25
N SER A 10 7.29 1.37 -22.45
CA SER A 10 7.78 0.13 -21.86
C SER A 10 6.69 -0.56 -21.01
N PRO A 11 6.72 -1.91 -20.91
CA PRO A 11 5.81 -2.65 -20.06
C PRO A 11 5.81 -2.16 -18.60
N SER A 12 4.64 -2.20 -17.94
CA SER A 12 4.47 -1.75 -16.54
C SER A 12 5.48 -2.36 -15.56
N SER A 13 5.90 -3.60 -15.80
CA SER A 13 6.89 -4.31 -15.00
C SER A 13 8.30 -3.71 -15.09
N GLU A 14 8.70 -3.20 -16.26
CA GLU A 14 10.01 -2.56 -16.46
C GLU A 14 10.03 -1.20 -15.79
N VAL A 15 8.94 -0.44 -15.98
CA VAL A 15 8.73 0.84 -15.29
C VAL A 15 8.77 0.62 -13.78
N LEU A 16 8.05 -0.39 -13.27
CA LEU A 16 8.07 -0.76 -11.86
C LEU A 16 9.46 -1.18 -11.37
N ALA A 17 10.17 -2.06 -12.10
CA ALA A 17 11.50 -2.52 -11.68
C ALA A 17 12.48 -1.36 -11.58
N ALA A 18 12.45 -0.43 -12.55
CA ALA A 18 13.24 0.79 -12.51
C ALA A 18 12.85 1.71 -11.34
N MET A 19 11.56 1.83 -11.03
CA MET A 19 11.07 2.61 -9.89
C MET A 19 11.49 1.99 -8.55
N MET A 20 11.39 0.67 -8.41
CA MET A 20 11.81 -0.03 -7.20
C MET A 20 13.32 0.02 -7.01
N ALA A 21 14.10 -0.12 -8.09
CA ALA A 21 15.55 0.06 -8.05
C ALA A 21 15.93 1.49 -7.60
N ALA A 22 15.24 2.51 -8.10
CA ALA A 22 15.43 3.89 -7.65
C ALA A 22 15.03 4.09 -6.18
N ALA A 23 13.94 3.47 -5.72
CA ALA A 23 13.51 3.52 -4.33
C ALA A 23 14.50 2.87 -3.36
N VAL A 24 15.25 1.84 -3.81
CA VAL A 24 16.36 1.22 -3.04
C VAL A 24 17.55 2.16 -2.93
N SER A 25 17.88 2.91 -3.99
CA SER A 25 19.01 3.85 -3.99
C SER A 25 18.72 5.17 -3.27
N ASP A 26 17.44 5.49 -3.05
CA ASP A 26 16.98 6.73 -2.42
C ASP A 26 16.65 6.56 -0.92
N HIS A 27 16.40 7.69 -0.24
CA HIS A 27 15.92 7.77 1.15
C HIS A 27 14.61 6.98 1.41
N TRP A 28 13.89 6.57 0.37
CA TRP A 28 12.60 5.89 0.44
C TRP A 28 12.62 4.55 1.16
N LEU A 29 13.62 3.69 0.92
CA LEU A 29 13.73 2.43 1.65
C LEU A 29 13.81 2.68 3.16
N SER A 30 14.62 3.66 3.58
CA SER A 30 14.76 4.02 4.99
C SER A 30 13.47 4.59 5.59
N MET A 31 12.73 5.40 4.82
CA MET A 31 11.41 5.88 5.25
C MET A 31 10.41 4.73 5.39
N LEU A 32 10.37 3.78 4.44
CA LEU A 32 9.47 2.64 4.49
C LEU A 32 9.76 1.70 5.67
N GLN A 33 11.03 1.57 6.04
CA GLN A 33 11.50 0.78 7.17
C GLN A 33 11.40 1.51 8.52
N SER A 34 10.96 2.77 8.51
CA SER A 34 10.98 3.62 9.71
C SER A 34 10.06 3.11 10.83
N PRO A 35 10.37 3.43 12.10
CA PRO A 35 9.47 3.15 13.23
C PRO A 35 8.07 3.73 13.04
N ALA A 36 7.95 4.90 12.40
CA ALA A 36 6.66 5.53 12.09
C ALA A 36 5.75 4.59 11.29
N LEU A 37 6.27 3.93 10.26
CA LEU A 37 5.48 3.01 9.43
C LEU A 37 5.24 1.66 10.09
N THR A 38 6.12 1.24 11.00
CA THR A 38 5.84 0.11 11.89
C THR A 38 4.57 0.36 12.71
N ARG A 39 4.29 1.59 13.16
CA ARG A 39 3.04 1.93 13.89
C ARG A 39 1.78 1.75 13.06
N TYR A 40 1.83 2.03 11.77
CA TYR A 40 0.71 1.73 10.87
C TYR A 40 0.55 0.23 10.63
N ALA A 41 1.65 -0.51 10.47
CA ALA A 41 1.61 -1.97 10.35
C ALA A 41 1.02 -2.62 11.62
N GLU A 42 1.35 -2.11 12.79
CA GLU A 42 0.75 -2.51 14.07
C GLU A 42 -0.73 -2.17 14.16
N ALA A 43 -1.14 -0.98 13.72
CA ALA A 43 -2.55 -0.63 13.65
C ALA A 43 -3.32 -1.61 12.75
N ALA A 44 -2.77 -1.94 11.57
CA ALA A 44 -3.35 -2.95 10.68
C ALA A 44 -3.43 -4.34 11.35
N ALA A 45 -2.37 -4.78 12.03
CA ALA A 45 -2.36 -6.06 12.72
C ALA A 45 -3.39 -6.10 13.88
N ARG A 46 -3.46 -5.05 14.71
CA ARG A 46 -4.43 -4.93 15.82
C ARG A 46 -5.88 -4.87 15.34
N ALA A 47 -6.12 -4.31 14.15
CA ALA A 47 -7.45 -4.29 13.56
C ALA A 47 -8.01 -5.72 13.31
N TRP A 48 -7.14 -6.73 13.17
CA TRP A 48 -7.57 -8.12 13.00
C TRP A 48 -8.56 -8.52 14.10
N GLU A 49 -8.20 -8.28 15.36
CA GLU A 49 -8.99 -8.65 16.55
C GLU A 49 -10.03 -7.60 16.92
N SER A 50 -9.62 -6.32 16.92
CA SER A 50 -10.39 -5.24 17.57
C SER A 50 -11.46 -4.58 16.70
N LEU A 51 -11.30 -4.62 15.37
CA LEU A 51 -12.20 -3.88 14.47
C LEU A 51 -13.65 -4.39 14.45
N PRO A 52 -13.96 -5.72 14.54
CA PRO A 52 -15.35 -6.17 14.55
C PRO A 52 -16.18 -5.58 15.70
N GLU A 53 -15.60 -5.42 16.89
CA GLU A 53 -16.30 -4.85 18.05
C GLU A 53 -16.57 -3.35 17.85
N GLN A 54 -15.59 -2.62 17.32
CA GLN A 54 -15.73 -1.20 17.01
C GLN A 54 -16.80 -0.96 15.93
N LEU A 55 -16.82 -1.79 14.88
CA LEU A 55 -17.80 -1.71 13.79
C LEU A 55 -19.22 -2.09 14.22
N ASN A 56 -19.39 -2.88 15.29
CA ASN A 56 -20.71 -3.16 15.86
C ASN A 56 -21.29 -1.95 16.61
N GLY A 57 -20.43 -1.04 17.08
CA GLY A 57 -20.83 0.11 17.91
C GLY A 57 -20.78 1.48 17.22
N GLY A 58 -20.33 1.56 15.97
CA GLY A 58 -20.11 2.84 15.28
C GLY A 58 -20.18 2.77 13.76
N ASP A 59 -20.23 3.94 13.12
CA ASP A 59 -20.14 4.05 11.67
C ASP A 59 -18.76 3.63 11.16
N ARG A 60 -18.74 2.93 10.02
CA ARG A 60 -17.49 2.38 9.45
C ARG A 60 -16.45 3.46 9.16
N TYR A 61 -16.87 4.64 8.69
CA TYR A 61 -15.95 5.71 8.31
C TYR A 61 -15.35 6.37 9.53
N ASP A 62 -16.16 6.56 10.57
CA ASP A 62 -15.71 7.11 11.86
C ASP A 62 -14.70 6.16 12.52
N VAL A 63 -15.00 4.85 12.55
CA VAL A 63 -14.11 3.82 13.09
C VAL A 63 -12.78 3.79 12.34
N VAL A 64 -12.80 3.79 11.01
CA VAL A 64 -11.56 3.79 10.20
C VAL A 64 -10.80 5.10 10.39
N SER A 65 -11.48 6.25 10.42
CA SER A 65 -10.85 7.55 10.64
C SER A 65 -10.16 7.62 12.00
N ALA A 66 -10.82 7.15 13.06
CA ALA A 66 -10.26 7.09 14.40
C ALA A 66 -9.02 6.16 14.48
N MET A 67 -9.09 4.99 13.84
CA MET A 67 -7.96 4.06 13.78
C MET A 67 -6.75 4.67 13.08
N VAL A 68 -6.96 5.36 11.94
CA VAL A 68 -5.89 6.02 11.18
C VAL A 68 -5.31 7.20 11.97
N ALA A 69 -6.14 8.00 12.62
CA ALA A 69 -5.70 9.10 13.48
C ALA A 69 -4.83 8.59 14.65
N ALA A 70 -5.26 7.53 15.34
CA ALA A 70 -4.48 6.93 16.43
C ALA A 70 -3.13 6.37 15.95
N ALA A 71 -3.09 5.77 14.74
CA ALA A 71 -1.85 5.30 14.13
C ALA A 71 -0.91 6.46 13.79
N ARG A 72 -1.45 7.56 13.27
CA ARG A 72 -0.72 8.80 12.99
C ARG A 72 -0.13 9.40 14.25
N ASP A 73 -0.91 9.56 15.30
CA ASP A 73 -0.45 10.16 16.56
C ASP A 73 0.67 9.32 17.18
N SER A 74 0.53 7.99 17.14
CA SER A 74 1.58 7.06 17.58
C SER A 74 2.85 7.18 16.73
N ALA A 75 2.71 7.33 15.41
CA ALA A 75 3.84 7.46 14.48
C ALA A 75 4.60 8.78 14.69
N LEU A 76 3.88 9.88 14.91
CA LEU A 76 4.46 11.22 15.15
C LEU A 76 5.13 11.32 16.53
N ALA A 77 4.67 10.56 17.52
CA ALA A 77 5.24 10.57 18.87
C ALA A 77 6.61 9.86 18.96
N GLU A 78 6.82 8.78 18.20
CA GLU A 78 8.05 7.98 18.29
C GLU A 78 9.14 8.36 17.31
N ALA A 79 8.75 8.82 16.13
CA ALA A 79 9.69 9.28 15.14
C ALA A 79 9.42 10.76 14.98
N GLY A 80 10.43 11.61 15.14
CA GLY A 80 10.37 13.03 14.71
C GLY A 80 10.14 13.21 13.20
N GLY A 81 9.51 12.24 12.53
CA GLY A 81 9.26 12.14 11.11
C GLY A 81 7.88 12.68 10.77
N GLY A 82 7.86 13.92 10.28
CA GLY A 82 6.99 14.26 9.16
C GLY A 82 7.61 13.72 7.86
N GLY A 83 6.79 13.37 6.88
CA GLY A 83 7.30 12.95 5.57
C GLY A 83 6.24 12.38 4.64
N PRO A 84 6.55 12.28 3.34
CA PRO A 84 5.60 11.82 2.33
C PRO A 84 5.17 10.35 2.53
N ALA A 85 5.99 9.55 3.23
CA ALA A 85 5.68 8.17 3.56
C ALA A 85 4.50 8.02 4.53
N ILE A 86 4.30 8.96 5.45
CA ILE A 86 3.15 8.93 6.38
C ILE A 86 1.84 9.10 5.62
N GLY A 87 1.76 10.09 4.73
CA GLY A 87 0.55 10.28 3.91
C GLY A 87 0.25 9.09 2.99
N LEU A 88 1.27 8.32 2.58
CA LEU A 88 1.07 7.06 1.86
C LEU A 88 0.55 5.96 2.78
N ALA A 89 1.10 5.83 3.98
CA ALA A 89 0.66 4.87 5.00
C ALA A 89 -0.79 5.13 5.45
N GLU A 90 -1.18 6.39 5.69
CA GLU A 90 -2.56 6.78 6.02
C GLU A 90 -3.54 6.33 4.93
N ARG A 91 -3.23 6.66 3.67
CA ARG A 91 -4.03 6.25 2.51
C ARG A 91 -4.10 4.74 2.38
N ALA A 92 -2.97 4.05 2.58
CA ALA A 92 -2.91 2.61 2.46
C ALA A 92 -3.74 1.90 3.54
N LEU A 93 -3.61 2.32 4.80
CA LEU A 93 -4.39 1.76 5.91
C LEU A 93 -5.89 2.03 5.72
N THR A 94 -6.25 3.27 5.37
CA THR A 94 -7.64 3.66 5.11
C THR A 94 -8.24 2.80 4.02
N ARG A 95 -7.55 2.66 2.88
CA ARG A 95 -8.04 1.90 1.73
C ARG A 95 -8.16 0.42 2.05
N LEU A 96 -7.13 -0.17 2.67
CA LEU A 96 -7.14 -1.57 3.08
C LEU A 96 -8.38 -1.90 3.93
N VAL A 97 -8.67 -1.08 4.94
CA VAL A 97 -9.77 -1.38 5.86
C VAL A 97 -11.13 -1.07 5.24
N LEU A 98 -11.28 0.03 4.49
CA LEU A 98 -12.53 0.32 3.80
C LEU A 98 -12.87 -0.73 2.74
N GLU A 99 -11.89 -1.22 1.98
CA GLU A 99 -12.11 -2.29 1.01
C GLU A 99 -12.55 -3.59 1.69
N ARG A 100 -11.98 -3.92 2.86
CA ARG A 100 -12.31 -5.15 3.61
C ARG A 100 -13.58 -5.06 4.45
N THR A 101 -14.18 -3.87 4.58
CA THR A 101 -15.45 -3.64 5.29
C THR A 101 -16.60 -3.30 4.35
N ALA A 102 -16.33 -3.13 3.05
CA ALA A 102 -17.35 -2.85 2.05
C ALA A 102 -18.05 -4.15 1.62
N PRO A 103 -19.39 -4.23 1.67
CA PRO A 103 -20.12 -5.38 1.15
C PRO A 103 -19.91 -5.50 -0.36
N GLY A 104 -19.92 -6.74 -0.87
CA GLY A 104 -19.79 -6.98 -2.30
C GLY A 104 -20.95 -6.35 -3.09
N PRO A 105 -20.78 -6.07 -4.40
CA PRO A 105 -21.82 -5.44 -5.23
C PRO A 105 -23.14 -6.23 -5.27
N ALA A 106 -23.07 -7.54 -5.03
CA ALA A 106 -24.21 -8.46 -5.05
C ALA A 106 -24.81 -8.73 -3.66
N GLU A 107 -24.19 -8.25 -2.58
CA GLU A 107 -24.50 -8.72 -1.21
C GLU A 107 -25.60 -7.90 -0.50
N GLY A 108 -26.10 -6.85 -1.13
CA GLY A 108 -27.18 -6.01 -0.60
C GLY A 108 -26.79 -5.18 0.64
N PRO A 109 -27.60 -4.18 1.01
CA PRO A 109 -27.25 -3.19 2.05
C PRO A 109 -27.39 -3.68 3.50
N LEU A 110 -27.79 -4.95 3.73
CA LEU A 110 -28.15 -5.46 5.06
C LEU A 110 -26.99 -6.15 5.80
N ARG A 111 -25.84 -6.36 5.16
CA ARG A 111 -24.69 -6.99 5.82
C ARG A 111 -23.98 -6.01 6.75
N SER A 112 -23.71 -6.44 7.98
CA SER A 112 -22.88 -5.68 8.92
C SER A 112 -21.44 -5.60 8.42
N ALA A 113 -20.83 -4.41 8.51
CA ALA A 113 -19.42 -4.20 8.19
C ALA A 113 -18.48 -5.09 9.03
N ALA A 114 -18.89 -5.43 10.26
CA ALA A 114 -18.14 -6.34 11.14
C ALA A 114 -18.08 -7.77 10.58
N ASP A 115 -19.19 -8.26 9.99
CA ASP A 115 -19.23 -9.60 9.38
C ASP A 115 -18.40 -9.65 8.11
N VAL A 116 -18.55 -8.64 7.26
CA VAL A 116 -17.73 -8.47 6.04
C VAL A 116 -16.24 -8.42 6.39
N TRP A 117 -15.87 -7.69 7.45
CA TRP A 117 -14.49 -7.66 7.93
C TRP A 117 -14.00 -9.04 8.37
N ARG A 118 -14.77 -9.80 9.16
CA ARG A 118 -14.34 -11.13 9.63
C ARG A 118 -14.02 -12.09 8.48
N GLU A 119 -14.76 -11.98 7.38
CA GLU A 119 -14.54 -12.77 6.16
C GLU A 119 -13.32 -12.29 5.36
N ASN A 120 -13.13 -10.97 5.25
CA ASN A 120 -12.13 -10.37 4.37
C ASN A 120 -10.80 -10.02 5.04
N ARG A 121 -10.71 -10.07 6.38
CA ARG A 121 -9.50 -9.68 7.15
C ARG A 121 -8.31 -10.62 6.94
N GLY A 122 -8.50 -11.78 6.33
CA GLY A 122 -7.45 -12.77 6.14
C GLY A 122 -7.17 -13.60 7.39
N PRO A 123 -6.26 -14.59 7.31
CA PRO A 123 -6.14 -15.65 8.31
C PRO A 123 -5.39 -15.24 9.58
N SER A 124 -4.62 -14.15 9.58
CA SER A 124 -3.83 -13.75 10.75
C SER A 124 -3.54 -12.23 10.78
N PRO A 125 -3.15 -11.68 11.96
CA PRO A 125 -2.68 -10.29 12.05
C PRO A 125 -1.46 -10.00 11.16
N GLY A 126 -0.57 -10.98 10.99
CA GLY A 126 0.58 -10.86 10.09
C GLY A 126 0.16 -10.73 8.61
N ASP A 127 -0.95 -11.34 8.22
CA ASP A 127 -1.49 -11.22 6.87
C ASP A 127 -2.05 -9.83 6.60
N LEU A 128 -2.65 -9.19 7.60
CA LEU A 128 -3.06 -7.78 7.52
C LEU A 128 -1.85 -6.85 7.40
N ALA A 129 -0.78 -7.10 8.17
CA ALA A 129 0.46 -6.34 8.03
C ALA A 129 1.07 -6.52 6.62
N GLY A 130 1.05 -7.73 6.06
CA GLY A 130 1.48 -7.99 4.68
C GLY A 130 0.59 -7.33 3.64
N SER A 131 -0.72 -7.29 3.87
CA SER A 131 -1.69 -6.61 2.99
C SER A 131 -1.53 -5.08 3.06
N PHE A 132 -1.21 -4.55 4.23
CA PHE A 132 -0.84 -3.14 4.41
C PHE A 132 0.47 -2.80 3.69
N LEU A 133 1.48 -3.67 3.75
CA LEU A 133 2.71 -3.50 2.96
C LEU A 133 2.42 -3.46 1.46
N ALA A 134 1.61 -4.40 0.96
CA ALA A 134 1.19 -4.44 -0.44
C ALA A 134 0.50 -3.14 -0.87
N GLU A 135 -0.45 -2.64 -0.08
CA GLU A 135 -1.13 -1.38 -0.37
C GLU A 135 -0.18 -0.18 -0.26
N THR A 136 0.76 -0.17 0.69
CA THR A 136 1.76 0.89 0.81
C THR A 136 2.63 0.97 -0.44
N LEU A 137 3.10 -0.17 -0.96
CA LEU A 137 3.87 -0.24 -2.20
C LEU A 137 3.03 0.16 -3.43
N ARG A 138 1.75 -0.24 -3.47
CA ARG A 138 0.79 0.20 -4.49
C ARG A 138 0.67 1.73 -4.52
N GLN A 139 0.47 2.35 -3.36
CA GLN A 139 0.35 3.81 -3.23
C GLN A 139 1.66 4.52 -3.59
N MET A 140 2.79 3.99 -3.15
CA MET A 140 4.11 4.54 -3.48
C MET A 140 4.36 4.52 -4.99
N ALA A 141 4.13 3.38 -5.65
CA ALA A 141 4.34 3.27 -7.08
C ALA A 141 3.40 4.19 -7.87
N ARG A 142 2.13 4.30 -7.46
CA ARG A 142 1.19 5.27 -8.06
C ARG A 142 1.63 6.71 -7.86
N HIS A 143 2.16 7.05 -6.69
CA HIS A 143 2.65 8.39 -6.38
C HIS A 143 3.82 8.79 -7.29
N PHE A 144 4.85 7.95 -7.38
CA PHE A 144 5.98 8.20 -8.26
C PHE A 144 5.59 8.27 -9.73
N PHE A 145 4.76 7.31 -10.18
CA PHE A 145 4.30 7.30 -11.56
C PHE A 145 3.53 8.58 -11.89
N THR A 146 2.61 9.02 -11.01
CA THR A 146 1.81 10.23 -11.25
C THR A 146 2.66 11.49 -11.20
N ARG A 147 3.62 11.58 -10.27
CA ARG A 147 4.56 12.70 -10.17
C ARG A 147 5.37 12.84 -11.47
N ASP A 148 5.95 11.73 -11.92
CA ASP A 148 6.79 11.73 -13.11
C ASP A 148 5.93 11.88 -14.38
N ALA A 149 4.68 11.37 -14.40
CA ALA A 149 3.71 11.53 -15.50
C ALA A 149 3.15 12.97 -15.62
N ALA A 150 2.98 13.69 -14.52
CA ALA A 150 2.42 15.04 -14.53
C ALA A 150 3.30 16.03 -15.31
N GLU A 151 4.62 15.86 -15.25
CA GLU A 151 5.58 16.63 -16.04
C GLU A 151 5.40 16.44 -17.56
N PHE A 152 4.85 15.31 -18.00
CA PHE A 152 4.54 15.05 -19.41
C PHE A 152 3.23 15.67 -19.86
N THR A 153 2.20 15.63 -19.01
CA THR A 153 0.90 16.21 -19.35
C THR A 153 0.93 17.74 -19.49
N GLY A 154 1.98 18.39 -18.95
CA GLY A 154 2.23 19.83 -19.08
C GLY A 154 2.87 20.25 -20.41
N SER A 155 3.39 19.33 -21.22
CA SER A 155 4.00 19.64 -22.52
C SER A 155 3.30 18.89 -23.66
N ALA A 156 2.30 19.54 -24.25
CA ALA A 156 1.76 19.27 -25.59
C ALA A 156 1.45 17.79 -25.96
N ALA A 157 0.43 17.21 -25.33
CA ALA A 157 -0.50 16.21 -25.87
C ALA A 157 -1.20 15.60 -24.66
N ILE A 158 -2.50 15.81 -24.49
CA ILE A 158 -3.26 15.10 -23.45
C ILE A 158 -3.22 13.61 -23.84
N PRO A 159 -2.45 12.75 -23.15
CA PRO A 159 -2.53 11.32 -23.40
C PRO A 159 -3.94 10.89 -22.98
N ASP A 160 -4.51 9.89 -23.64
CA ASP A 160 -5.78 9.30 -23.22
C ASP A 160 -5.78 9.08 -21.69
N VAL A 161 -6.57 9.90 -20.97
CA VAL A 161 -6.63 9.89 -19.50
C VAL A 161 -7.04 8.50 -19.00
N ARG A 162 -7.81 7.77 -19.81
CA ARG A 162 -8.19 6.38 -19.52
C ARG A 162 -6.98 5.45 -19.58
N ALA A 163 -6.15 5.58 -20.61
CA ALA A 163 -4.91 4.81 -20.74
C ALA A 163 -3.93 5.12 -19.60
N LEU A 164 -3.76 6.40 -19.24
CA LEU A 164 -2.90 6.80 -18.12
C LEU A 164 -3.39 6.22 -16.78
N ARG A 165 -4.70 6.28 -16.52
CA ARG A 165 -5.31 5.69 -15.31
C ARG A 165 -5.17 4.16 -15.29
N ALA A 166 -5.32 3.50 -16.44
CA ALA A 166 -5.14 2.07 -16.55
C ALA A 166 -3.68 1.65 -16.27
N LEU A 167 -2.72 2.40 -16.81
CA LEU A 167 -1.29 2.18 -16.58
C LEU A 167 -0.91 2.42 -15.11
N ALA A 168 -1.34 3.53 -14.51
CA ALA A 168 -1.12 3.81 -13.09
C ALA A 168 -1.72 2.71 -12.18
N ARG A 169 -2.88 2.17 -12.56
CA ARG A 169 -3.49 1.03 -11.85
C ARG A 169 -2.60 -0.21 -11.98
N SER A 170 -2.21 -0.57 -13.20
CA SER A 170 -1.35 -1.73 -13.50
C SER A 170 -0.01 -1.68 -12.76
N ILE A 171 0.66 -0.52 -12.75
CA ILE A 171 1.90 -0.31 -12.00
C ILE A 171 1.67 -0.48 -10.49
N GLY A 172 0.57 0.07 -9.97
CA GLY A 172 0.21 -0.11 -8.56
C GLY A 172 -0.04 -1.57 -8.18
N GLU A 173 -0.76 -2.33 -9.01
CA GLU A 173 -0.99 -3.76 -8.75
C GLU A 173 0.30 -4.56 -8.80
N ALA A 174 1.13 -4.31 -9.82
CA ALA A 174 2.42 -4.96 -9.95
C ALA A 174 3.34 -4.64 -8.74
N ALA A 175 3.24 -3.44 -8.16
CA ALA A 175 3.97 -3.07 -6.94
C ALA A 175 3.43 -3.78 -5.69
N ALA A 176 2.11 -3.96 -5.60
CA ALA A 176 1.48 -4.67 -4.49
C ALA A 176 1.92 -6.15 -4.43
N GLU A 177 2.02 -6.78 -5.60
CA GLU A 177 2.47 -8.18 -5.73
C GLU A 177 3.91 -8.39 -5.23
N THR A 178 4.76 -7.35 -5.22
CA THR A 178 6.13 -7.48 -4.71
C THR A 178 6.16 -7.64 -3.19
N ALA A 179 5.06 -7.37 -2.48
CA ALA A 179 4.96 -7.68 -1.05
C ALA A 179 4.81 -9.18 -0.76
N GLU A 180 4.44 -9.99 -1.75
CA GLU A 180 4.11 -11.39 -1.53
C GLU A 180 5.28 -12.22 -0.95
N PRO A 181 6.53 -12.08 -1.44
CA PRO A 181 7.68 -12.74 -0.82
C PRO A 181 7.93 -12.38 0.67
N ALA A 182 7.40 -11.25 1.15
CA ALA A 182 7.51 -10.84 2.54
C ALA A 182 6.42 -11.42 3.46
N ARG A 183 5.29 -11.90 2.92
CA ARG A 183 4.18 -12.43 3.74
C ARG A 183 4.57 -13.56 4.68
N PRO A 184 5.37 -14.57 4.29
CA PRO A 184 5.75 -15.65 5.21
C PRO A 184 6.54 -15.16 6.43
N LEU A 185 7.30 -14.08 6.27
CA LEU A 185 8.01 -13.44 7.38
C LEU A 185 7.05 -12.72 8.32
N LEU A 186 6.16 -11.89 7.75
CA LEU A 186 5.20 -11.10 8.53
C LEU A 186 4.18 -11.99 9.24
N ASN A 187 3.77 -13.11 8.65
CA ASN A 187 2.94 -14.11 9.31
C ASN A 187 3.64 -14.77 10.50
N ARG A 188 4.97 -14.93 10.45
CA ARG A 188 5.75 -15.59 11.51
C ARG A 188 6.17 -14.64 12.63
N ARG A 189 6.58 -13.42 12.27
CA ARG A 189 7.20 -12.44 13.18
C ARG A 189 6.26 -11.28 13.52
N GLY A 190 5.10 -11.19 12.87
CA GLY A 190 4.24 -10.02 12.95
C GLY A 190 4.96 -8.75 12.50
N THR A 191 4.64 -7.65 13.14
CA THR A 191 5.17 -6.31 12.85
C THR A 191 6.63 -6.14 13.27
N SER A 192 7.16 -7.00 14.15
CA SER A 192 8.60 -7.02 14.46
C SER A 192 9.47 -7.37 13.24
N GLY A 193 8.88 -8.03 12.23
CA GLY A 193 9.51 -8.32 10.94
C GLY A 193 9.35 -7.21 9.90
N TRP A 194 8.76 -6.05 10.23
CA TRP A 194 8.35 -5.03 9.26
C TRP A 194 9.51 -4.55 8.36
N ALA A 195 10.59 -4.02 8.97
CA ALA A 195 11.70 -3.45 8.20
C ALA A 195 12.36 -4.48 7.26
N GLU A 196 12.43 -5.74 7.69
CA GLU A 196 12.93 -6.84 6.88
C GLU A 196 11.94 -7.24 5.77
N GLY A 197 10.64 -7.28 6.07
CA GLY A 197 9.59 -7.52 5.08
C GLY A 197 9.60 -6.46 3.97
N VAL A 198 9.72 -5.18 4.33
CA VAL A 198 9.89 -4.08 3.37
C VAL A 198 11.10 -4.31 2.48
N ARG A 199 12.25 -4.69 3.05
CA ARG A 199 13.48 -4.95 2.28
C ARG A 199 13.27 -6.06 1.26
N ILE A 200 12.69 -7.19 1.70
CA ILE A 200 12.39 -8.34 0.83
C ILE A 200 11.47 -7.89 -0.31
N ALA A 201 10.42 -7.14 0.01
CA ALA A 201 9.41 -6.74 -0.96
C ALA A 201 9.95 -5.77 -2.02
N VAL A 202 10.77 -4.81 -1.60
CA VAL A 202 11.39 -3.84 -2.52
C VAL A 202 12.44 -4.53 -3.41
N LEU A 203 13.27 -5.41 -2.84
CA LEU A 203 14.25 -6.19 -3.63
C LEU A 203 13.56 -7.11 -4.64
N ALA A 204 12.46 -7.76 -4.26
CA ALA A 204 11.67 -8.58 -5.18
C ALA A 204 11.10 -7.74 -6.34
N GLY A 205 10.68 -6.50 -6.08
CA GLY A 205 10.24 -5.57 -7.10
C GLY A 205 11.33 -5.15 -8.07
N GLY A 206 12.54 -4.85 -7.56
CA GLY A 206 13.70 -4.49 -8.39
C GLY A 206 14.24 -5.64 -9.23
N ALA A 207 14.04 -6.89 -8.79
CA ALA A 207 14.48 -8.09 -9.51
C ALA A 207 13.47 -8.60 -10.57
N ARG A 208 12.30 -7.97 -10.71
CA ARG A 208 11.29 -8.40 -11.70
C ARG A 208 11.82 -8.26 -13.12
N LYS A 209 11.82 -9.36 -13.86
CA LYS A 209 12.00 -9.37 -15.32
C LYS A 209 10.71 -8.87 -16.00
N PRO A 210 10.79 -8.29 -17.21
CA PRO A 210 9.61 -8.03 -18.01
C PRO A 210 8.83 -9.33 -18.25
N PRO A 211 7.48 -9.31 -18.29
CA PRO A 211 6.73 -10.46 -18.75
C PRO A 211 7.19 -10.80 -20.18
N ALA A 212 7.36 -12.09 -20.47
CA ALA A 212 7.67 -12.54 -21.82
C ALA A 212 6.52 -12.14 -22.77
N PRO A 213 6.84 -11.75 -24.02
CA PRO A 213 5.86 -11.29 -25.00
C PRO A 213 4.83 -12.37 -25.37
#